data_AF-A0ABD3RYB8-F1
#
_entry.id   AF-A0ABD3RYB8-F1
#
_cell.length_a   1.000
_cell.length_b   1.000
_cell.length_c   1.000
_cell.angle_alpha   90.00
_cell.angle_beta   90.00
_cell.angle_gamma   90.00
#
_symmetry.space_group_name_H-M   'P 1'
#
loop_
_entity.id
_entity.type
_entity.pdbx_description
1 polymer ?
#
loop_
_entity_poly.entity_id
_entity_poly.type
_entity_poly.pdbx_seq_one_letter_code
_entity_poly.pdbx_strand_id
1 'polypeptide(L)'
;MRQLQASRCVFCTDAAAPTTSGVQADTLDQIVDQVSALSRWVFNLENALSDPNGVLEKIESRLKTLKERWAGETIERGGRLFRDVVAVNTWGLFRYCIDMVTLIMLCAKPYETIAEGMANAAADHKAKFNDLTEAWISLSYGLTYPDNIMRKQDKEKYVATGGWFWTATWSSYAVFKGTFNNGAKDTISSSLVELSRMIQNALDFSVPPASHLIAHAVFTEQLLISRQQASGWIEALEPLYEILIAAGMSTEEAWERVLIFTKAIFDDIRTVRAITLDKGNTGGMIWGSFRTAKLLEEYQHLKFYQHPHVSNMLAVTSLQ
;
A
#
# COMPACT_ATOMS: atom_id res chain seq x y z
N MET A 1 81.92 57.17 46.20
CA MET A 1 82.55 56.68 47.46
C MET A 1 81.46 56.08 48.35
N ARG A 2 81.66 54.82 48.79
CA ARG A 2 80.96 54.03 49.85
C ARG A 2 79.50 53.62 49.57
N GLN A 3 79.28 52.34 49.22
CA GLN A 3 78.92 51.14 50.05
C GLN A 3 77.39 51.04 50.25
N LEU A 4 76.64 50.15 49.59
CA LEU A 4 76.48 48.68 49.73
C LEU A 4 76.11 48.16 51.13
N GLN A 5 74.82 47.80 51.31
CA GLN A 5 74.26 46.70 52.12
C GLN A 5 72.93 46.30 51.45
N ALA A 6 72.83 45.20 50.69
CA ALA A 6 72.71 43.78 51.06
C ALA A 6 71.27 43.33 51.39
N SER A 7 70.64 42.56 50.48
CA SER A 7 70.20 41.17 50.77
C SER A 7 69.41 40.50 49.61
N ARG A 8 69.97 39.39 49.12
CA ARG A 8 69.40 38.10 48.61
C ARG A 8 68.31 38.12 47.51
N CYS A 9 68.53 37.59 46.28
CA CYS A 9 68.56 36.17 45.81
C CYS A 9 67.22 35.43 46.08
N VAL A 10 66.50 34.72 45.19
CA VAL A 10 66.77 33.92 43.97
C VAL A 10 65.44 33.76 43.15
N PHE A 11 65.57 33.54 41.84
CA PHE A 11 64.55 33.08 40.87
C PHE A 11 63.78 31.81 41.31
N CYS A 12 62.47 31.71 41.02
CA CYS A 12 61.84 30.58 40.31
C CYS A 12 60.34 30.83 40.10
N THR A 13 59.88 30.46 38.91
CA THR A 13 58.48 30.40 38.45
C THR A 13 57.62 29.51 39.34
N ASP A 14 56.31 29.76 39.41
CA ASP A 14 55.30 28.75 39.04
C ASP A 14 53.88 29.33 39.08
N ALA A 15 53.15 29.07 37.98
CA ALA A 15 51.75 29.37 37.82
C ALA A 15 50.91 28.43 38.68
N ALA A 16 50.04 28.99 39.52
CA ALA A 16 49.05 28.21 40.25
C ALA A 16 47.94 27.75 39.29
N ALA A 17 47.88 26.43 39.06
CA ALA A 17 46.80 25.76 38.34
C ALA A 17 45.50 25.76 39.17
N PRO A 18 44.31 25.91 38.55
CA PRO A 18 43.06 25.67 39.24
C PRO A 18 42.89 24.17 39.49
N THR A 19 42.59 23.80 40.72
CA THR A 19 42.26 22.44 41.16
C THR A 19 40.98 21.95 40.46
N THR A 20 41.15 21.09 39.45
CA THR A 20 40.10 20.41 38.66
C THR A 20 39.66 19.06 39.26
N SER A 21 39.84 18.83 40.55
CA SER A 21 39.61 17.50 41.15
C SER A 21 38.18 17.24 41.67
N GLY A 22 37.29 18.24 41.69
CA GLY A 22 35.92 18.08 42.22
C GLY A 22 34.81 17.96 41.17
N VAL A 23 34.99 18.57 39.99
CA VAL A 23 33.91 18.67 38.98
C VAL A 23 33.82 17.41 38.09
N GLN A 24 34.91 16.67 37.96
CA GLN A 24 35.02 15.54 37.03
C GLN A 24 34.48 14.22 37.63
N ALA A 25 34.48 14.07 38.96
CA ALA A 25 33.92 12.89 39.64
C ALA A 25 32.38 12.94 39.65
N ASP A 26 31.80 14.11 39.97
CA ASP A 26 30.35 14.31 39.98
C ASP A 26 29.69 14.11 38.59
N THR A 27 30.42 14.43 37.51
CA THR A 27 29.92 14.19 36.14
C THR A 27 30.00 12.73 35.75
N LEU A 28 31.02 11.99 36.21
CA LEU A 28 31.18 10.57 35.90
C LEU A 28 30.12 9.74 36.63
N ASP A 29 29.87 10.03 37.89
CA ASP A 29 28.85 9.35 38.70
C ASP A 29 27.44 9.63 38.15
N GLN A 30 27.15 10.86 37.71
CA GLN A 30 25.89 11.17 37.02
C GLN A 30 25.70 10.40 35.71
N ILE A 31 26.77 10.22 34.92
CA ILE A 31 26.71 9.44 33.68
C ILE A 31 26.47 7.97 33.99
N VAL A 32 27.13 7.41 35.01
CA VAL A 32 26.97 6.02 35.44
C VAL A 32 25.55 5.76 35.94
N ASP A 33 24.95 6.70 36.67
CA ASP A 33 23.57 6.61 37.14
C ASP A 33 22.56 6.69 35.99
N GLN A 34 22.78 7.57 35.01
CA GLN A 34 21.92 7.68 33.82
C GLN A 34 21.99 6.41 32.95
N VAL A 35 23.18 5.87 32.74
CA VAL A 35 23.37 4.61 32.00
C VAL A 35 22.70 3.45 32.73
N SER A 36 22.82 3.39 34.06
CA SER A 36 22.18 2.36 34.88
C SER A 36 20.65 2.46 34.86
N ALA A 37 20.10 3.68 34.84
CA ALA A 37 18.66 3.93 34.71
C ALA A 37 18.14 3.51 33.33
N LEU A 38 18.88 3.84 32.26
CA LEU A 38 18.57 3.41 30.90
C LEU A 38 18.62 1.88 30.76
N SER A 39 19.66 1.23 31.28
CA SER A 39 19.76 -0.23 31.22
C SER A 39 18.59 -0.92 31.95
N ARG A 40 18.15 -0.41 33.11
CA ARG A 40 16.96 -0.93 33.79
C ARG A 40 15.69 -0.68 32.99
N TRP A 41 15.56 0.48 32.35
CA TRP A 41 14.39 0.78 31.54
C TRP A 41 14.31 -0.11 30.30
N VAL A 42 15.42 -0.31 29.59
CA VAL A 42 15.53 -1.24 28.45
C VAL A 42 15.23 -2.66 28.90
N PHE A 43 15.81 -3.13 30.01
CA PHE A 43 15.55 -4.46 30.54
C PHE A 43 14.07 -4.66 30.94
N ASN A 44 13.43 -3.64 31.52
CA ASN A 44 12.01 -3.68 31.85
C ASN A 44 11.12 -3.72 30.59
N LEU A 45 11.52 -3.00 29.53
CA LEU A 45 10.84 -3.06 28.23
C LEU A 45 11.00 -4.42 27.56
N GLU A 46 12.22 -4.97 27.55
CA GLU A 46 12.51 -6.30 27.00
C GLU A 46 11.71 -7.38 27.72
N ASN A 47 11.63 -7.32 29.04
CA ASN A 47 10.79 -8.25 29.82
C ASN A 47 9.29 -8.02 29.58
N ALA A 48 8.83 -6.79 29.44
CA ALA A 48 7.42 -6.50 29.15
C ALA A 48 7.02 -6.94 27.72
N LEU A 49 7.95 -6.91 26.77
CA LEU A 49 7.77 -7.38 25.39
C LEU A 49 7.89 -8.90 25.27
N SER A 50 8.73 -9.52 26.09
CA SER A 50 8.98 -10.98 26.10
C SER A 50 8.07 -11.75 27.07
N ASP A 51 7.22 -11.06 27.84
CA ASP A 51 6.24 -11.71 28.72
C ASP A 51 5.24 -12.50 27.86
N PRO A 52 5.16 -13.84 28.04
CA PRO A 52 4.24 -14.67 27.27
C PRO A 52 2.75 -14.42 27.59
N ASN A 53 2.45 -13.61 28.62
CA ASN A 53 1.10 -13.09 28.90
C ASN A 53 1.00 -11.57 28.70
N GLY A 54 2.02 -10.98 28.08
CA GLY A 54 2.18 -9.56 27.86
C GLY A 54 1.22 -9.00 26.82
N VAL A 55 1.30 -7.69 26.60
CA VAL A 55 0.42 -6.98 25.68
C VAL A 55 0.63 -7.45 24.24
N LEU A 56 1.88 -7.76 23.85
CA LEU A 56 2.22 -8.21 22.50
C LEU A 56 1.58 -9.56 22.17
N GLU A 57 1.72 -10.56 23.03
CA GLU A 57 1.12 -11.89 22.82
C GLU A 57 -0.42 -11.85 22.83
N LYS A 58 -1.00 -10.98 23.68
CA LYS A 58 -2.45 -10.70 23.63
C LYS A 58 -2.88 -10.06 22.32
N ILE A 59 -2.09 -9.14 21.78
CA ILE A 59 -2.34 -8.52 20.47
C ILE A 59 -2.21 -9.57 19.36
N GLU A 60 -1.17 -10.40 19.37
CA GLU A 60 -0.95 -11.46 18.39
C GLU A 60 -2.05 -12.52 18.42
N SER A 61 -2.46 -12.97 19.60
CA SER A 61 -3.58 -13.91 19.79
C SER A 61 -4.91 -13.34 19.32
N ARG A 62 -5.18 -12.05 19.60
CA ARG A 62 -6.34 -11.35 19.06
C ARG A 62 -6.26 -11.18 17.55
N LEU A 63 -5.09 -10.86 17.01
CA LEU A 63 -4.83 -10.77 15.57
C LEU A 63 -5.07 -12.11 14.89
N LYS A 64 -4.62 -13.22 15.49
CA LYS A 64 -4.86 -14.58 15.01
C LYS A 64 -6.35 -14.91 15.02
N THR A 65 -7.04 -14.65 16.13
CA THR A 65 -8.49 -14.87 16.25
C THR A 65 -9.28 -14.02 15.24
N LEU A 66 -8.88 -12.77 15.04
CA LEU A 66 -9.49 -11.88 14.04
C LEU A 66 -9.21 -12.35 12.62
N LYS A 67 -7.99 -12.81 12.32
CA LYS A 67 -7.65 -13.43 11.02
C LYS A 67 -8.47 -14.69 10.77
N GLU A 68 -8.67 -15.53 11.77
CA GLU A 68 -9.48 -16.76 11.68
C GLU A 68 -10.97 -16.43 11.48
N ARG A 69 -11.51 -15.45 12.20
CA ARG A 69 -12.89 -14.95 11.98
C ARG A 69 -13.07 -14.33 10.61
N TRP A 70 -12.09 -13.53 10.19
CA TRP A 70 -12.07 -12.92 8.87
C TRP A 70 -11.99 -14.01 7.78
N ALA A 71 -11.22 -15.08 7.97
CA ALA A 71 -11.14 -16.20 7.02
C ALA A 71 -12.46 -17.01 6.92
N GLY A 72 -13.27 -17.07 7.99
CA GLY A 72 -14.58 -17.72 8.00
C GLY A 72 -15.76 -16.83 7.60
N GLU A 73 -15.50 -15.58 7.22
CA GLU A 73 -16.53 -14.61 6.85
C GLU A 73 -17.22 -15.01 5.54
N THR A 74 -18.55 -15.05 5.57
CA THR A 74 -19.38 -15.35 4.40
C THR A 74 -19.59 -14.08 3.59
N ILE A 75 -19.36 -14.15 2.28
CA ILE A 75 -19.57 -13.04 1.35
C ILE A 75 -20.82 -13.30 0.53
N GLU A 76 -21.70 -12.31 0.46
CA GLU A 76 -22.86 -12.32 -0.44
C GLU A 76 -22.51 -11.65 -1.77
N ARG A 77 -22.82 -12.30 -2.89
CA ARG A 77 -22.80 -11.73 -4.24
C ARG A 77 -23.95 -12.30 -5.04
N GLY A 78 -24.65 -11.48 -5.82
CA GLY A 78 -25.76 -11.88 -6.70
C GLY A 78 -26.85 -12.67 -5.97
N GLY A 79 -27.10 -12.38 -4.68
CA GLY A 79 -28.02 -13.13 -3.83
C GLY A 79 -27.54 -14.53 -3.42
N ARG A 80 -26.25 -14.82 -3.55
CA ARG A 80 -25.61 -16.09 -3.15
C ARG A 80 -24.55 -15.86 -2.10
N LEU A 81 -24.50 -16.77 -1.13
CA LEU A 81 -23.52 -16.76 -0.04
C LEU A 81 -22.34 -17.70 -0.37
N PHE A 82 -21.13 -17.18 -0.25
CA PHE A 82 -19.87 -17.88 -0.49
C PHE A 82 -19.03 -17.84 0.78
N ARG A 83 -18.45 -18.99 1.15
CA ARG A 83 -17.67 -19.12 2.40
C ARG A 83 -16.19 -19.33 2.16
N ASP A 84 -15.81 -19.87 1.01
CA ASP A 84 -14.44 -20.26 0.72
C ASP A 84 -14.20 -20.45 -0.79
N VAL A 85 -12.96 -20.81 -1.12
CA VAL A 85 -12.53 -21.15 -2.49
C VAL A 85 -13.31 -22.34 -3.06
N VAL A 86 -13.69 -23.32 -2.23
CA VAL A 86 -14.41 -24.52 -2.69
C VAL A 86 -15.78 -24.14 -3.23
N ALA A 87 -16.46 -23.20 -2.57
CA ALA A 87 -17.77 -22.70 -2.97
C ALA A 87 -17.77 -22.00 -4.35
N VAL A 88 -16.63 -21.47 -4.79
CA VAL A 88 -16.48 -20.78 -6.09
C VAL A 88 -15.73 -21.60 -7.14
N ASN A 89 -15.08 -22.70 -6.76
CA ASN A 89 -14.23 -23.49 -7.67
C ASN A 89 -15.01 -24.10 -8.85
N THR A 90 -16.30 -24.41 -8.64
CA THR A 90 -17.16 -25.01 -9.68
C THR A 90 -17.55 -24.05 -10.80
N TRP A 91 -17.21 -22.76 -10.68
CA TRP A 91 -17.73 -21.74 -11.57
C TRP A 91 -16.91 -21.57 -12.84
N GLY A 92 -15.62 -21.92 -12.86
CA GLY A 92 -14.76 -21.95 -14.06
C GLY A 92 -14.59 -20.64 -14.84
N LEU A 93 -15.31 -19.57 -14.47
CA LEU A 93 -15.48 -18.32 -15.21
C LEU A 93 -14.76 -17.15 -14.52
N PHE A 94 -13.54 -17.40 -14.03
CA PHE A 94 -12.76 -16.39 -13.31
C PHE A 94 -12.51 -15.12 -14.14
N ARG A 95 -12.47 -15.23 -15.48
CA ARG A 95 -12.33 -14.11 -16.42
C ARG A 95 -13.43 -13.04 -16.35
N TYR A 96 -14.51 -13.28 -15.62
CA TYR A 96 -15.52 -12.25 -15.37
C TYR A 96 -15.59 -11.81 -13.90
N CYS A 97 -14.75 -12.39 -13.03
CA CYS A 97 -14.64 -12.00 -11.64
C CYS A 97 -13.53 -10.94 -11.50
N ILE A 98 -13.85 -9.72 -11.92
CA ILE A 98 -12.93 -8.59 -11.97
C ILE A 98 -13.01 -7.81 -10.65
N ASP A 99 -11.87 -7.46 -10.08
CA ASP A 99 -11.76 -6.59 -8.91
C ASP A 99 -11.17 -5.22 -9.28
N MET A 100 -11.05 -4.32 -8.29
CA MET A 100 -10.56 -2.96 -8.49
C MET A 100 -9.20 -2.89 -9.19
N VAL A 101 -8.23 -3.72 -8.78
CA VAL A 101 -6.86 -3.70 -9.34
C VAL A 101 -6.86 -4.13 -10.80
N THR A 102 -7.59 -5.20 -11.10
CA THR A 102 -7.73 -5.69 -12.48
C THR A 102 -8.38 -4.62 -13.35
N LEU A 103 -9.45 -3.99 -12.86
CA LEU A 103 -10.15 -2.96 -13.63
C LEU A 103 -9.27 -1.73 -13.90
N ILE A 104 -8.52 -1.27 -12.90
CA ILE A 104 -7.56 -0.16 -13.04
C ILE A 104 -6.44 -0.51 -14.01
N MET A 105 -5.91 -1.73 -13.96
CA MET A 105 -4.89 -2.20 -14.91
C MET A 105 -5.44 -2.20 -16.35
N LEU A 106 -6.69 -2.63 -16.53
CA LEU A 106 -7.37 -2.61 -17.83
C LEU A 106 -7.63 -1.19 -18.36
N CYS A 107 -7.63 -0.16 -17.49
CA CYS A 107 -7.65 1.25 -17.92
C CYS A 107 -6.33 1.72 -18.56
N ALA A 108 -5.29 0.89 -18.61
CA ALA A 108 -4.10 1.20 -19.39
C ALA A 108 -4.48 1.41 -20.86
N LYS A 109 -3.84 2.40 -21.51
CA LYS A 109 -4.05 2.62 -22.95
C LYS A 109 -3.65 1.35 -23.70
N PRO A 110 -4.49 0.85 -24.62
CA PRO A 110 -4.36 -0.51 -25.12
C PRO A 110 -3.00 -0.73 -25.79
N TYR A 111 -2.59 0.12 -26.73
CA TYR A 111 -1.26 0.09 -27.37
C TYR A 111 -1.11 1.36 -28.22
N GLU A 112 0.10 1.87 -28.39
CA GLU A 112 0.34 3.07 -29.22
C GLU A 112 0.49 2.73 -30.71
N THR A 113 0.76 1.46 -31.03
CA THR A 113 0.97 1.01 -32.41
C THR A 113 0.32 -0.33 -32.72
N ILE A 114 0.00 -0.56 -33.99
CA ILE A 114 -0.50 -1.86 -34.47
C ILE A 114 0.55 -2.97 -34.23
N ALA A 115 1.84 -2.65 -34.38
CA ALA A 115 2.92 -3.61 -34.14
C ALA A 115 2.95 -4.10 -32.68
N GLU A 116 2.76 -3.20 -31.72
CA GLU A 116 2.62 -3.53 -30.30
C GLU A 116 1.39 -4.41 -30.04
N GLY A 117 0.23 -4.04 -30.60
CA GLY A 117 -0.99 -4.85 -30.50
C GLY A 117 -0.83 -6.27 -31.05
N MET A 118 -0.17 -6.42 -32.21
CA MET A 118 0.10 -7.74 -32.79
C MET A 118 1.10 -8.55 -31.97
N ALA A 119 2.13 -7.91 -31.41
CA ALA A 119 3.11 -8.58 -30.56
C ALA A 119 2.46 -9.15 -29.28
N ASN A 120 1.56 -8.39 -28.66
CA ASN A 120 0.80 -8.84 -27.49
C ASN A 120 -0.10 -10.02 -27.84
N ALA A 121 -0.89 -9.92 -28.92
CA ALA A 121 -1.76 -11.01 -29.35
C ALA A 121 -0.97 -12.30 -29.70
N ALA A 122 0.21 -12.17 -30.31
CA ALA A 122 1.09 -13.31 -30.60
C ALA A 122 1.69 -13.93 -29.33
N ALA A 123 2.03 -13.11 -28.34
CA ALA A 123 2.55 -13.57 -27.05
C ALA A 123 1.49 -14.38 -26.27
N ASP A 124 0.22 -13.95 -26.29
CA ASP A 124 -0.87 -14.67 -25.62
C ASP A 124 -1.13 -16.03 -26.24
N HIS A 125 -1.20 -16.09 -27.58
CA HIS A 125 -1.36 -17.35 -28.30
C HIS A 125 -0.20 -18.32 -27.98
N LYS A 126 1.03 -17.80 -27.84
CA LYS A 126 2.19 -18.59 -27.41
C LYS A 126 2.08 -19.04 -25.96
N ALA A 127 1.52 -18.22 -25.08
CA ALA A 127 1.27 -18.52 -23.67
C ALA A 127 0.05 -19.43 -23.44
N LYS A 128 -0.69 -19.79 -24.51
CA LYS A 128 -1.88 -20.66 -24.49
C LYS A 128 -3.07 -20.10 -23.72
N PHE A 129 -3.21 -18.78 -23.65
CA PHE A 129 -4.46 -18.17 -23.23
C PHE A 129 -5.49 -18.25 -24.34
N ASN A 130 -6.79 -18.39 -24.00
CA ASN A 130 -7.84 -18.46 -25.02
C ASN A 130 -8.12 -17.08 -25.63
N ASP A 131 -7.94 -16.02 -24.84
CA ASP A 131 -8.06 -14.63 -25.27
C ASP A 131 -7.19 -13.68 -24.42
N LEU A 132 -6.96 -12.47 -24.94
CA LEU A 132 -6.15 -11.41 -24.30
C LEU A 132 -6.74 -10.94 -22.96
N THR A 133 -8.07 -10.99 -22.80
CA THR A 133 -8.72 -10.56 -21.55
C THR A 133 -8.45 -11.55 -20.44
N GLU A 134 -8.53 -12.85 -20.74
CA GLU A 134 -8.17 -13.94 -19.83
C GLU A 134 -6.69 -13.84 -19.43
N ALA A 135 -5.79 -13.55 -20.38
CA ALA A 135 -4.38 -13.34 -20.12
C ALA A 135 -4.16 -12.18 -19.15
N TRP A 136 -4.75 -11.02 -19.43
CA TRP A 136 -4.64 -9.83 -18.58
C TRP A 136 -5.18 -10.07 -17.17
N ILE A 137 -6.36 -10.66 -17.03
CA ILE A 137 -6.94 -10.96 -15.71
C ILE A 137 -6.05 -11.93 -14.95
N SER A 138 -5.58 -13.00 -15.60
CA SER A 138 -4.68 -13.98 -14.95
C SER A 138 -3.38 -13.34 -14.48
N LEU A 139 -2.78 -12.48 -15.32
CA LEU A 139 -1.53 -11.80 -15.01
C LEU A 139 -1.70 -10.71 -13.94
N SER A 140 -2.87 -10.06 -13.87
CA SER A 140 -3.15 -9.00 -12.88
C SER A 140 -2.99 -9.51 -11.44
N TYR A 141 -3.28 -10.79 -11.19
CA TYR A 141 -3.12 -11.43 -9.88
C TYR A 141 -1.65 -11.59 -9.47
N GLY A 142 -0.74 -11.65 -10.44
CA GLY A 142 0.70 -11.65 -10.21
C GLY A 142 1.25 -10.27 -9.82
N LEU A 143 0.54 -9.20 -10.18
CA LEU A 143 0.99 -7.82 -9.96
C LEU A 143 0.79 -7.38 -8.50
N THR A 144 1.69 -6.51 -8.06
CA THR A 144 1.55 -5.77 -6.79
C THR A 144 0.81 -4.47 -7.00
N TYR A 145 1.20 -3.73 -8.03
CA TYR A 145 0.58 -2.49 -8.44
C TYR A 145 0.18 -2.59 -9.92
N PRO A 146 -0.92 -1.95 -10.34
CA PRO A 146 -1.23 -1.82 -11.76
C PRO A 146 -0.09 -1.12 -12.52
N ASP A 147 0.30 -1.67 -13.68
CA ASP A 147 1.46 -1.20 -14.48
C ASP A 147 1.31 0.22 -15.05
N ASN A 148 0.07 0.71 -15.11
CA ASN A 148 -0.26 2.10 -15.46
C ASN A 148 -0.07 3.08 -14.28
N ILE A 149 0.13 2.58 -13.05
CA ILE A 149 0.34 3.38 -11.83
C ILE A 149 1.80 3.30 -11.37
N MET A 150 2.32 2.09 -11.16
CA MET A 150 3.71 1.88 -10.77
C MET A 150 4.35 0.80 -11.63
N ARG A 151 5.65 0.97 -11.88
CA ARG A 151 6.45 -0.01 -12.61
C ARG A 151 7.64 -0.43 -11.78
N LYS A 152 8.09 -1.67 -11.99
CA LYS A 152 9.31 -2.19 -11.39
C LYS A 152 10.47 -2.05 -12.39
N GLN A 153 11.58 -1.49 -11.94
CA GLN A 153 12.84 -1.43 -12.67
C GLN A 153 14.00 -1.75 -11.73
N ASP A 154 14.87 -2.66 -12.15
CA ASP A 154 16.10 -3.02 -11.43
C ASP A 154 17.20 -1.99 -11.73
N LYS A 155 16.98 -0.73 -11.33
CA LYS A 155 17.95 0.37 -11.43
C LYS A 155 18.37 0.81 -10.04
N GLU A 156 19.65 1.17 -9.87
CA GLU A 156 20.23 1.59 -8.58
C GLU A 156 19.42 2.69 -7.88
N LYS A 157 18.93 3.68 -8.63
CA LYS A 157 18.11 4.78 -8.09
C LYS A 157 16.77 4.37 -7.47
N TYR A 158 16.29 3.15 -7.71
CA TYR A 158 15.03 2.63 -7.17
C TYR A 158 15.23 1.50 -6.15
N VAL A 159 16.48 1.20 -5.75
CA VAL A 159 16.76 0.13 -4.78
C VAL A 159 16.05 0.39 -3.44
N ALA A 160 16.02 1.66 -2.99
CA ALA A 160 15.36 2.05 -1.74
C ALA A 160 13.84 1.76 -1.73
N THR A 161 13.20 1.70 -2.89
CA THR A 161 11.76 1.40 -3.03
C THR A 161 11.50 -0.03 -3.50
N GLY A 162 12.50 -0.92 -3.43
CA GLY A 162 12.39 -2.29 -3.93
C GLY A 162 12.26 -2.39 -5.45
N GLY A 163 12.74 -1.38 -6.17
CA GLY A 163 12.68 -1.25 -7.62
C GLY A 163 11.42 -0.54 -8.14
N TRP A 164 10.49 -0.14 -7.27
CA TRP A 164 9.21 0.43 -7.67
C TRP A 164 9.26 1.95 -7.85
N PHE A 165 8.66 2.46 -8.93
CA PHE A 165 8.52 3.89 -9.16
C PHE A 165 7.18 4.23 -9.82
N TRP A 166 6.68 5.44 -9.53
CA TRP A 166 5.45 5.98 -10.11
C TRP A 166 5.63 6.27 -11.60
N THR A 167 4.61 5.96 -12.40
CA THR A 167 4.61 6.31 -13.82
C THR A 167 4.53 7.83 -14.00
N ALA A 168 4.89 8.32 -15.19
CA ALA A 168 4.96 9.77 -15.44
C ALA A 168 3.65 10.51 -15.16
N THR A 169 2.51 9.84 -15.38
CA THR A 169 1.16 10.37 -15.13
C THR A 169 0.83 10.57 -13.64
N TRP A 170 1.68 10.05 -12.74
CA TRP A 170 1.56 10.13 -11.28
C TRP A 170 2.70 10.95 -10.65
N SER A 171 3.52 11.63 -11.46
CA SER A 171 4.71 12.34 -10.99
C SER A 171 4.41 13.57 -10.12
N SER A 172 3.27 14.22 -10.34
CA SER A 172 2.81 15.35 -9.53
C SER A 172 1.29 15.45 -9.55
N TYR A 173 0.72 16.16 -8.58
CA TYR A 173 -0.73 16.44 -8.54
C TYR A 173 -1.20 17.15 -9.82
N ALA A 174 -0.41 18.10 -10.35
CA ALA A 174 -0.74 18.82 -11.57
C ALA A 174 -0.84 17.90 -12.80
N VAL A 175 0.05 16.91 -12.91
CA VAL A 175 -0.01 15.91 -13.99
C VAL A 175 -1.17 14.94 -13.80
N PHE A 176 -1.42 14.52 -12.56
CA PHE A 176 -2.54 13.66 -12.20
C PHE A 176 -3.90 14.30 -12.53
N LYS A 177 -4.08 15.56 -12.15
CA LYS A 177 -5.30 16.35 -12.38
C LYS A 177 -5.43 16.79 -13.85
N GLY A 178 -4.33 17.17 -14.47
CA GLY A 178 -4.32 17.76 -15.81
C GLY A 178 -4.94 19.16 -15.83
N THR A 179 -5.08 19.72 -17.04
CA THR A 179 -5.61 21.09 -17.23
C THR A 179 -6.91 21.13 -18.05
N PHE A 180 -7.19 20.09 -18.84
CA PHE A 180 -8.34 20.02 -19.74
C PHE A 180 -8.99 18.64 -19.74
N ASN A 181 -9.30 18.12 -18.56
CA ASN A 181 -9.84 16.77 -18.36
C ASN A 181 -9.00 15.68 -19.03
N ASN A 182 -7.69 15.89 -19.06
CA ASN A 182 -6.70 15.04 -19.73
C ASN A 182 -5.70 14.42 -18.76
N GLY A 183 -5.88 14.66 -17.45
CA GLY A 183 -5.07 14.07 -16.40
C GLY A 183 -5.30 12.57 -16.28
N ALA A 184 -4.47 11.94 -15.46
CA ALA A 184 -4.63 10.54 -15.07
C ALA A 184 -6.02 10.29 -14.46
N LYS A 185 -6.51 11.22 -13.63
CA LYS A 185 -7.83 11.15 -12.99
C LYS A 185 -8.94 10.95 -14.01
N ASP A 186 -9.04 11.84 -14.99
CA ASP A 186 -10.15 11.84 -15.96
C ASP A 186 -10.02 10.72 -16.98
N THR A 187 -8.79 10.40 -17.36
CA THR A 187 -8.50 9.25 -18.24
C THR A 187 -8.98 7.96 -17.58
N ILE A 188 -8.56 7.68 -16.34
CA ILE A 188 -8.98 6.48 -15.61
C ILE A 188 -10.48 6.50 -15.39
N SER A 189 -11.06 7.63 -14.95
CA SER A 189 -12.49 7.73 -14.67
C SER A 189 -13.34 7.44 -15.91
N SER A 190 -12.96 7.99 -17.07
CA SER A 190 -13.68 7.74 -18.34
C SER A 190 -13.50 6.29 -18.79
N SER A 191 -12.28 5.75 -18.75
CA SER A 191 -11.99 4.37 -19.11
C SER A 191 -12.73 3.37 -18.22
N LEU A 192 -12.90 3.65 -16.92
CA LEU A 192 -13.66 2.80 -16.01
C LEU A 192 -15.12 2.64 -16.48
N VAL A 193 -15.75 3.72 -16.96
CA VAL A 193 -17.13 3.66 -17.49
C VAL A 193 -17.20 2.82 -18.75
N GLU A 194 -16.30 3.08 -19.70
CA GLU A 194 -16.27 2.40 -20.99
C GLU A 194 -15.96 0.90 -20.85
N LEU A 195 -14.94 0.55 -20.06
CA LEU A 195 -14.54 -0.83 -19.80
C LEU A 195 -15.62 -1.59 -19.07
N SER A 196 -16.23 -1.00 -18.04
CA SER A 196 -17.31 -1.67 -17.31
C SER A 196 -18.49 -1.98 -18.23
N ARG A 197 -18.85 -1.06 -19.14
CA ARG A 197 -19.87 -1.31 -20.15
C ARG A 197 -19.47 -2.42 -21.12
N MET A 198 -18.21 -2.42 -21.57
CA MET A 198 -17.70 -3.46 -22.47
C MET A 198 -17.72 -4.84 -21.81
N ILE A 199 -17.27 -4.95 -20.56
CA ILE A 199 -17.27 -6.18 -19.79
C ILE A 199 -18.71 -6.64 -19.53
N GLN A 200 -19.62 -5.73 -19.17
CA GLN A 200 -21.03 -6.09 -18.99
C GLN A 200 -21.65 -6.65 -20.27
N ASN A 201 -21.37 -6.04 -21.43
CA ASN A 201 -21.83 -6.59 -22.71
C ASN A 201 -21.25 -7.99 -23.00
N ALA A 202 -19.98 -8.23 -22.65
CA ALA A 202 -19.35 -9.54 -22.79
C ALA A 202 -19.96 -10.58 -21.84
N LEU A 203 -20.34 -10.15 -20.63
CA LEU A 203 -21.09 -10.94 -19.66
C LEU A 203 -22.49 -11.29 -20.16
N ASP A 204 -23.24 -10.32 -20.67
CA ASP A 204 -24.58 -10.51 -21.25
C ASP A 204 -24.56 -11.53 -22.39
N PHE A 205 -23.49 -11.54 -23.19
CA PHE A 205 -23.33 -12.49 -24.28
C PHE A 205 -22.89 -13.88 -23.81
N SER A 206 -21.88 -13.96 -22.95
CA SER A 206 -21.18 -15.22 -22.62
C SER A 206 -21.86 -15.98 -21.47
N VAL A 207 -22.54 -15.26 -20.59
CA VAL A 207 -23.24 -15.77 -19.41
C VAL A 207 -24.63 -15.15 -19.36
N PRO A 208 -25.51 -15.37 -20.36
CA PRO A 208 -26.76 -14.63 -20.46
C PRO A 208 -27.70 -14.95 -19.30
N PRO A 209 -28.49 -13.97 -18.82
CA PRO A 209 -29.34 -14.13 -17.64
C PRO A 209 -30.42 -15.20 -17.85
N ALA A 210 -30.84 -15.46 -19.09
CA ALA A 210 -31.84 -16.47 -19.42
C ALA A 210 -31.38 -17.91 -19.14
N SER A 211 -30.09 -18.21 -19.29
CA SER A 211 -29.54 -19.56 -19.07
C SER A 211 -28.62 -19.66 -17.85
N HIS A 212 -28.07 -18.54 -17.39
CA HIS A 212 -27.09 -18.49 -16.30
C HIS A 212 -27.44 -17.42 -15.26
N LEU A 213 -28.72 -17.29 -14.90
CA LEU A 213 -29.25 -16.23 -14.02
C LEU A 213 -28.37 -15.92 -12.80
N ILE A 214 -27.98 -16.96 -12.05
CA ILE A 214 -27.19 -16.81 -10.83
C ILE A 214 -25.76 -16.34 -11.14
N ALA A 215 -25.12 -16.95 -12.13
CA ALA A 215 -23.74 -16.60 -12.47
C ALA A 215 -23.65 -15.19 -13.03
N HIS A 216 -24.62 -14.83 -13.87
CA HIS A 216 -24.80 -13.48 -14.39
C HIS A 216 -24.93 -12.46 -13.26
N ALA A 217 -25.86 -12.68 -12.33
CA ALA A 217 -26.09 -11.78 -11.20
C ALA A 217 -24.82 -11.58 -10.35
N VAL A 218 -24.10 -12.66 -10.04
CA VAL A 218 -22.85 -12.61 -9.26
C VAL A 218 -21.77 -11.80 -9.97
N PHE A 219 -21.50 -12.07 -11.25
CA PHE A 219 -20.43 -11.37 -11.96
C PHE A 219 -20.77 -9.92 -12.28
N THR A 220 -22.04 -9.63 -12.59
CA THR A 220 -22.51 -8.25 -12.75
C THR A 220 -22.38 -7.47 -11.45
N GLU A 221 -22.82 -8.01 -10.32
CA GLU A 221 -22.68 -7.33 -9.03
C GLU A 221 -21.19 -7.10 -8.69
N GLN A 222 -20.34 -8.11 -8.87
CA GLN A 222 -18.92 -7.99 -8.63
C GLN A 222 -18.26 -6.91 -9.51
N LEU A 223 -18.63 -6.83 -10.79
CA LEU A 223 -18.15 -5.79 -11.71
C LEU A 223 -18.58 -4.39 -11.24
N LEU A 224 -19.85 -4.22 -10.87
CA LEU A 224 -20.39 -2.95 -10.41
C LEU A 224 -19.73 -2.46 -9.13
N ILE A 225 -19.56 -3.35 -8.14
CA ILE A 225 -18.86 -3.05 -6.89
C ILE A 225 -17.41 -2.64 -7.19
N SER A 226 -16.71 -3.41 -8.02
CA SER A 226 -15.30 -3.15 -8.34
C SER A 226 -15.09 -1.83 -9.07
N ARG A 227 -16.01 -1.49 -9.99
CA ARG A 227 -16.05 -0.17 -10.63
C ARG A 227 -16.28 0.93 -9.60
N GLN A 228 -17.26 0.77 -8.72
CA GLN A 228 -17.58 1.78 -7.71
C GLN A 228 -16.40 2.00 -6.75
N GLN A 229 -15.69 0.94 -6.39
CA GLN A 229 -14.49 1.01 -5.56
C GLN A 229 -13.33 1.70 -6.29
N ALA A 230 -13.11 1.38 -7.57
CA ALA A 230 -12.10 2.06 -8.38
C ALA A 230 -12.40 3.56 -8.52
N SER A 231 -13.66 3.92 -8.77
CA SER A 231 -14.12 5.30 -8.83
C SER A 231 -13.98 6.00 -7.47
N GLY A 232 -14.39 5.37 -6.38
CA GLY A 232 -14.25 5.93 -5.03
C GLY A 232 -12.79 6.18 -4.64
N TRP A 233 -11.89 5.27 -5.00
CA TRP A 233 -10.46 5.44 -4.78
C TRP A 233 -9.87 6.61 -5.59
N ILE A 234 -10.13 6.69 -6.91
CA ILE A 234 -9.58 7.78 -7.74
C ILE A 234 -10.14 9.15 -7.35
N GLU A 235 -11.41 9.19 -6.91
CA GLU A 235 -12.08 10.40 -6.42
C GLU A 235 -11.57 10.83 -5.04
N ALA A 236 -11.05 9.91 -4.22
CA ALA A 236 -10.51 10.20 -2.89
C ALA A 236 -9.15 10.91 -2.90
N LEU A 237 -8.39 10.82 -4.00
CA LEU A 237 -7.02 11.36 -4.07
C LEU A 237 -6.96 12.90 -4.00
N GLU A 238 -7.90 13.57 -4.67
CA GLU A 238 -7.96 15.03 -4.71
C GLU A 238 -8.38 15.64 -3.37
N PRO A 239 -9.48 15.20 -2.72
CA PRO A 239 -9.81 15.67 -1.38
C PRO A 239 -8.70 15.43 -0.35
N LEU A 240 -8.01 14.29 -0.42
CA LEU A 240 -6.88 14.02 0.47
C LEU A 240 -5.74 15.03 0.23
N TYR A 241 -5.37 15.28 -1.02
CA TYR A 241 -4.39 16.29 -1.39
C TYR A 241 -4.78 17.67 -0.84
N GLU A 242 -6.01 18.11 -1.07
CA GLU A 242 -6.52 19.41 -0.62
C GLU A 242 -6.49 19.57 0.90
N ILE A 243 -6.82 18.51 1.65
CA ILE A 243 -6.74 18.50 3.12
C ILE A 243 -5.28 18.70 3.58
N LEU A 244 -4.32 18.04 2.93
CA LEU A 244 -2.90 18.13 3.29
C LEU A 244 -2.32 19.51 2.97
N ILE A 245 -2.71 20.10 1.83
CA ILE A 245 -2.38 21.49 1.51
C ILE A 245 -2.96 22.45 2.53
N ALA A 246 -4.24 22.29 2.90
CA ALA A 246 -4.89 23.10 3.92
C ALA A 246 -4.25 22.95 5.31
N ALA A 247 -3.63 21.81 5.59
CA ALA A 247 -2.85 21.54 6.79
C ALA A 247 -1.44 22.18 6.76
N GLY A 248 -1.06 22.84 5.66
CA GLY A 248 0.20 23.59 5.54
C GLY A 248 1.36 22.83 4.90
N MET A 249 1.12 21.64 4.32
CA MET A 249 2.15 20.92 3.57
C MET A 249 2.45 21.61 2.24
N SER A 250 3.68 21.45 1.74
CA SER A 250 4.01 21.84 0.36
C SER A 250 3.30 20.95 -0.66
N THR A 251 3.24 21.40 -1.91
CA THR A 251 2.59 20.66 -3.00
C THR A 251 3.24 19.31 -3.27
N GLU A 252 4.56 19.24 -3.17
CA GLU A 252 5.37 18.05 -3.36
C GLU A 252 5.14 17.06 -2.22
N GLU A 253 5.22 17.52 -0.96
CA GLU A 253 5.00 16.67 0.21
C GLU A 253 3.56 16.14 0.24
N ALA A 254 2.56 17.01 0.02
CA ALA A 254 1.15 16.59 0.01
C ALA A 254 0.90 15.52 -1.05
N TRP A 255 1.46 15.67 -2.25
CA TRP A 255 1.32 14.65 -3.29
C TRP A 255 2.04 13.36 -2.93
N GLU A 256 3.24 13.41 -2.36
CA GLU A 256 3.96 12.23 -1.89
C GLU A 256 3.13 11.45 -0.85
N ARG A 257 2.47 12.14 0.10
CA ARG A 257 1.57 11.51 1.07
C ARG A 257 0.36 10.82 0.40
N VAL A 258 -0.22 11.42 -0.64
CA VAL A 258 -1.31 10.80 -1.43
C VAL A 258 -0.83 9.54 -2.16
N LEU A 259 0.41 9.55 -2.64
CA LEU A 259 1.03 8.39 -3.28
C LEU A 259 1.30 7.26 -2.26
N ILE A 260 1.79 7.58 -1.07
CA ILE A 260 1.94 6.59 0.02
C ILE A 260 0.57 5.97 0.36
N PHE A 261 -0.47 6.80 0.49
CA PHE A 261 -1.84 6.33 0.68
C PHE A 261 -2.28 5.34 -0.40
N THR A 262 -2.04 5.70 -1.67
CA THR A 262 -2.38 4.86 -2.82
C THR A 262 -1.65 3.52 -2.76
N LYS A 263 -0.35 3.53 -2.45
CA LYS A 263 0.47 2.33 -2.34
C LYS A 263 -0.07 1.37 -1.28
N ALA A 264 -0.41 1.87 -0.10
CA ALA A 264 -0.89 1.03 0.99
C ALA A 264 -2.21 0.31 0.68
N ILE A 265 -3.16 0.97 -0.02
CA ILE A 265 -4.38 0.29 -0.47
C ILE A 265 -4.04 -0.89 -1.38
N PHE A 266 -3.12 -0.71 -2.33
CA PHE A 266 -2.71 -1.80 -3.21
C PHE A 266 -1.93 -2.90 -2.48
N ASP A 267 -1.14 -2.56 -1.46
CA ASP A 267 -0.45 -3.53 -0.60
C ASP A 267 -1.45 -4.38 0.23
N ASP A 268 -2.52 -3.76 0.74
CA ASP A 268 -3.61 -4.47 1.41
C ASP A 268 -4.31 -5.43 0.45
N ILE A 269 -4.68 -4.95 -0.75
CA ILE A 269 -5.32 -5.79 -1.78
C ILE A 269 -4.41 -6.95 -2.19
N ARG A 270 -3.11 -6.69 -2.37
CA ARG A 270 -2.11 -7.74 -2.65
C ARG A 270 -2.13 -8.80 -1.58
N THR A 271 -2.14 -8.40 -0.31
CA THR A 271 -2.17 -9.32 0.83
C THR A 271 -3.40 -10.23 0.75
N VAL A 272 -4.58 -9.66 0.47
CA VAL A 272 -5.81 -10.43 0.30
C VAL A 272 -5.73 -11.41 -0.87
N ARG A 273 -5.30 -10.95 -2.05
CA ARG A 273 -5.14 -11.80 -3.24
C ARG A 273 -4.11 -12.92 -3.05
N ALA A 274 -3.01 -12.63 -2.35
CA ALA A 274 -1.95 -13.61 -2.10
C ALA A 274 -2.42 -14.79 -1.23
N ILE A 275 -3.34 -14.55 -0.30
CA ILE A 275 -3.91 -15.59 0.56
C ILE A 275 -4.79 -16.55 -0.24
N THR A 276 -5.44 -16.07 -1.29
CA THR A 276 -6.38 -16.88 -2.10
C THR A 276 -5.73 -17.49 -3.35
N LEU A 277 -4.51 -17.07 -3.69
CA LEU A 277 -3.74 -17.58 -4.83
C LEU A 277 -3.06 -18.91 -4.49
N ASP A 278 -3.78 -20.02 -4.71
CA ASP A 278 -3.14 -21.29 -5.02
C ASP A 278 -2.85 -21.32 -6.54
N LYS A 279 -1.59 -21.58 -6.94
CA LYS A 279 -1.00 -21.20 -8.25
C LYS A 279 -1.58 -21.92 -9.49
N GLY A 280 -2.73 -22.57 -9.39
CA GLY A 280 -3.41 -23.21 -10.51
C GLY A 280 -4.93 -23.26 -10.38
N ASN A 281 -5.54 -22.54 -9.43
CA ASN A 281 -6.96 -22.65 -9.14
C ASN A 281 -7.74 -21.38 -9.53
N THR A 282 -8.60 -21.50 -10.54
CA THR A 282 -9.53 -20.44 -10.98
C THR A 282 -10.48 -19.99 -9.88
N GLY A 283 -10.86 -20.88 -8.96
CA GLY A 283 -11.62 -20.55 -7.77
C GLY A 283 -10.87 -19.63 -6.80
N GLY A 284 -9.54 -19.74 -6.74
CA GLY A 284 -8.70 -18.86 -5.91
C GLY A 284 -8.72 -17.40 -6.37
N MET A 285 -8.79 -17.19 -7.69
CA MET A 285 -8.97 -15.86 -8.28
C MET A 285 -10.37 -15.33 -8.00
N ILE A 286 -11.43 -16.12 -8.21
CA ILE A 286 -12.81 -15.68 -7.92
C ILE A 286 -12.95 -15.29 -6.43
N TRP A 287 -12.45 -16.14 -5.53
CA TRP A 287 -12.49 -15.84 -4.11
C TRP A 287 -11.64 -14.63 -3.75
N GLY A 288 -10.46 -14.49 -4.36
CA GLY A 288 -9.60 -13.31 -4.21
C GLY A 288 -10.35 -12.02 -4.56
N SER A 289 -11.02 -11.97 -5.70
CA SER A 289 -11.84 -10.83 -6.12
C SER A 289 -12.96 -10.49 -5.13
N PHE A 290 -13.66 -11.51 -4.60
CA PHE A 290 -14.71 -11.29 -3.59
C PHE A 290 -14.14 -10.72 -2.29
N ARG A 291 -13.02 -11.27 -1.83
CA ARG A 291 -12.33 -10.81 -0.63
C ARG A 291 -11.76 -9.40 -0.79
N THR A 292 -11.22 -9.08 -1.95
CA THR A 292 -10.79 -7.72 -2.31
C THR A 292 -11.97 -6.76 -2.24
N ALA A 293 -13.10 -7.10 -2.86
CA ALA A 293 -14.29 -6.27 -2.80
C ALA A 293 -14.78 -6.09 -1.35
N LYS A 294 -14.73 -7.14 -0.53
CA LYS A 294 -15.11 -7.07 0.89
C LYS A 294 -14.19 -6.16 1.70
N LEU A 295 -12.87 -6.25 1.51
CA LEU A 295 -11.90 -5.33 2.12
C LEU A 295 -12.25 -3.88 1.77
N LEU A 296 -12.52 -3.62 0.49
CA LEU A 296 -12.74 -2.27 -0.03
C LEU A 296 -14.12 -1.70 0.33
N GLU A 297 -15.09 -2.51 0.76
CA GLU A 297 -16.36 -2.01 1.32
C GLU A 297 -16.09 -1.12 2.53
N GLU A 298 -15.19 -1.50 3.44
CA GLU A 298 -14.83 -0.70 4.62
C GLU A 298 -14.19 0.63 4.23
N TYR A 299 -13.22 0.59 3.32
CA TYR A 299 -12.62 1.79 2.75
C TYR A 299 -13.68 2.70 2.13
N GLN A 300 -14.57 2.16 1.30
CA GLN A 300 -15.59 2.92 0.61
C GLN A 300 -16.61 3.56 1.56
N HIS A 301 -17.02 2.87 2.63
CA HIS A 301 -17.86 3.45 3.69
C HIS A 301 -17.23 4.67 4.36
N LEU A 302 -15.89 4.72 4.41
CA LEU A 302 -15.10 5.82 4.97
C LEU A 302 -14.47 6.70 3.88
N LYS A 303 -15.07 6.74 2.69
CA LYS A 303 -14.63 7.57 1.54
C LYS A 303 -13.16 7.34 1.15
N PHE A 304 -12.61 6.19 1.50
CA PHE A 304 -11.20 5.81 1.46
C PHE A 304 -10.28 6.66 2.33
N TYR A 305 -10.19 7.97 2.09
CA TYR A 305 -9.23 8.85 2.77
C TYR A 305 -9.54 9.11 4.25
N GLN A 306 -10.73 8.75 4.74
CA GLN A 306 -11.11 8.85 6.16
C GLN A 306 -10.92 7.53 6.92
N HIS A 307 -10.43 6.48 6.26
CA HIS A 307 -10.22 5.18 6.88
C HIS A 307 -9.07 5.25 7.92
N PRO A 308 -9.21 4.71 9.15
CA PRO A 308 -8.20 4.82 10.20
C PRO A 308 -6.81 4.31 9.80
N HIS A 309 -6.75 3.30 8.94
CA HIS A 309 -5.48 2.83 8.38
C HIS A 309 -4.74 3.95 7.63
N VAL A 310 -5.46 4.82 6.93
CA VAL A 310 -4.90 5.96 6.21
C VAL A 310 -4.30 6.96 7.18
N SER A 311 -5.04 7.34 8.22
CA SER A 311 -4.54 8.23 9.26
C SER A 311 -3.30 7.68 9.96
N ASN A 312 -3.29 6.39 10.29
CA ASN A 312 -2.14 5.73 10.93
C ASN A 312 -0.92 5.70 10.02
N MET A 313 -1.09 5.36 8.74
CA MET A 313 -0.02 5.33 7.76
C MET A 313 0.59 6.71 7.52
N LEU A 314 -0.26 7.73 7.37
CA LEU A 314 0.20 9.11 7.23
C LEU A 314 0.96 9.57 8.48
N ALA A 315 0.47 9.24 9.68
CA ALA A 315 1.16 9.55 10.92
C ALA A 315 2.53 8.85 11.03
N VAL A 316 2.62 7.55 10.73
CA VAL A 316 3.88 6.79 10.79
C VAL A 316 4.91 7.32 9.81
N THR A 317 4.48 7.64 8.59
CA THR A 317 5.40 8.16 7.56
C THR A 317 5.80 9.62 7.83
N SER A 318 5.07 10.37 8.66
CA SER A 318 5.47 11.71 9.11
C SER A 318 6.55 11.70 10.20
N LEU A 319 6.84 10.53 10.80
CA LEU A 319 7.88 10.36 11.81
C LEU A 319 9.23 9.89 11.23
N GLN A 320 9.28 9.63 9.92
CA GLN A 320 10.47 9.23 9.17
C GLN A 320 11.09 10.43 8.47
#